data_AF-A0A8C5BCU3-F1
#
_entry.id   AF-A0A8C5BCU3-F1
#
_cell.length_a   1.000
_cell.length_b   1.000
_cell.length_c   1.000
_cell.angle_alpha   90.00
_cell.angle_beta   90.00
_cell.angle_gamma   90.00
#
_symmetry.space_group_name_H-M   'P 1'
#
loop_
_entity.id
_entity.type
_entity.pdbx_description
1 polymer ?
#
loop_
_entity_poly.entity_id
_entity_poly.type
_entity_poly.pdbx_seq_one_letter_code
_entity_poly.pdbx_strand_id
1 'polypeptide(L)'
;MQKALWVILLSLSLIRLIFSTGVNCEQLTQPESLTIRPGQPLTIRCQVSYSVSSYYTFWIRQPDGKPLEWIGYIRTDGKKVKDSLSSKFSLAVDEASKTVTLQGQNMQPGDSAVYYCARETQLYKLLSRMNKNPTPVRCFYLNPPEGELSTKNIIQKRLFNS
;
A
#
# COMPACT_ATOMS: atom_id res chain seq x y z
N MET A 1 -4.86 -33.07 48.52
CA MET A 1 -5.09 -32.93 47.06
C MET A 1 -6.04 -31.77 46.69
N GLN A 2 -7.00 -31.38 47.53
CA GLN A 2 -7.98 -30.32 47.23
C GLN A 2 -7.41 -28.90 47.02
N LYS A 3 -6.32 -28.54 47.73
CA LYS A 3 -5.74 -27.17 47.69
C LYS A 3 -5.10 -26.83 46.33
N ALA A 4 -4.57 -27.83 45.64
CA ALA A 4 -3.93 -27.65 44.33
C ALA A 4 -4.96 -27.33 43.23
N LEU A 5 -6.16 -27.92 43.32
CA LEU A 5 -7.23 -27.70 42.34
C LEU A 5 -7.72 -26.24 42.33
N TRP A 6 -7.85 -25.64 43.51
CA TRP A 6 -8.25 -24.23 43.66
C TRP A 6 -7.19 -23.26 43.11
N VAL A 7 -5.90 -23.56 43.30
CA VAL A 7 -4.80 -22.76 42.76
C VAL A 7 -4.78 -22.81 41.23
N ILE A 8 -5.02 -23.98 40.63
CA ILE A 8 -5.06 -24.17 39.18
C ILE A 8 -6.25 -23.43 38.55
N LEU A 9 -7.42 -23.45 39.22
CA LEU A 9 -8.60 -22.72 38.76
C LEU A 9 -8.43 -21.19 38.85
N LEU A 10 -7.78 -20.70 39.92
CA LEU A 10 -7.45 -19.28 40.07
C LEU A 10 -6.39 -18.83 39.04
N SER A 11 -5.41 -19.67 38.71
CA SER A 11 -4.41 -19.36 37.68
C SER A 11 -4.99 -19.34 36.26
N LEU A 12 -5.92 -20.24 35.93
CA LEU A 12 -6.61 -20.27 34.64
C LEU A 12 -7.57 -19.07 34.47
N SER A 13 -8.14 -18.57 35.57
CA SER A 13 -8.96 -17.35 35.61
C SER A 13 -8.14 -16.08 35.36
N LEU A 14 -6.91 -16.00 35.89
CA LEU A 14 -6.01 -14.85 35.69
C LEU A 14 -5.41 -14.79 34.28
N ILE A 15 -5.24 -15.92 33.60
CA ILE A 15 -4.71 -16.00 32.22
C ILE A 15 -5.68 -15.38 31.18
N ARG A 16 -6.95 -15.18 31.52
CA ARG A 16 -7.96 -14.54 30.64
C ARG A 16 -7.85 -13.02 30.56
N LEU A 17 -7.00 -12.38 31.36
CA LEU A 17 -6.88 -10.91 31.46
C LEU A 17 -5.74 -10.31 30.64
N ILE A 18 -5.07 -11.07 29.77
CA ILE A 18 -4.17 -10.49 28.77
C ILE A 18 -5.05 -9.93 27.65
N PHE A 19 -5.58 -8.73 27.91
CA PHE A 19 -6.31 -7.93 26.95
C PHE A 19 -5.44 -7.77 25.69
N SER A 20 -5.95 -8.30 24.59
CA SER A 20 -5.45 -8.04 23.24
C SER A 20 -5.41 -6.54 23.02
N THR A 21 -4.23 -5.93 23.12
CA THR A 21 -3.99 -4.62 22.51
C THR A 21 -3.88 -4.87 21.01
N GLY A 22 -5.03 -5.04 20.36
CA GLY A 22 -5.10 -5.28 18.93
C GLY A 22 -4.48 -4.10 18.18
N VAL A 23 -3.35 -4.34 17.51
CA VAL A 23 -2.81 -3.39 16.53
C VAL A 23 -3.72 -3.47 15.30
N ASN A 24 -4.44 -2.38 15.02
CA ASN A 24 -5.24 -2.29 13.80
C ASN A 24 -4.31 -1.94 12.61
N CYS A 25 -3.87 -2.97 11.89
CA CYS A 25 -3.12 -2.78 10.65
C CYS A 25 -4.09 -2.54 9.49
N GLU A 26 -3.89 -1.46 8.74
CA GLU A 26 -4.55 -1.29 7.45
C GLU A 26 -3.70 -1.91 6.34
N GLN A 27 -4.37 -2.71 5.50
CA GLN A 27 -3.75 -3.47 4.43
C GLN A 27 -4.06 -2.85 3.07
N LEU A 28 -3.03 -2.74 2.23
CA LEU A 28 -3.14 -2.39 0.82
C LEU A 28 -2.55 -3.56 0.01
N THR A 29 -3.35 -4.14 -0.87
CA THR A 29 -2.99 -5.34 -1.64
C THR A 29 -3.02 -5.01 -3.12
N GLN A 30 -1.90 -5.20 -3.80
CA GLN A 30 -1.77 -5.03 -5.25
C GLN A 30 -0.94 -6.19 -5.83
N PRO A 31 -1.01 -6.45 -7.15
CA PRO A 31 -0.17 -7.47 -7.78
C PRO A 31 1.32 -7.22 -7.52
N GLU A 32 2.09 -8.29 -7.31
CA GLU A 32 3.54 -8.18 -7.07
C GLU A 32 4.30 -7.72 -8.32
N SER A 33 3.82 -8.12 -9.50
CA SER A 33 4.38 -7.72 -10.78
C SER A 33 3.31 -7.76 -11.87
N LEU A 34 3.48 -6.92 -12.89
CA LEU A 34 2.68 -6.97 -14.10
C LEU A 34 3.63 -6.82 -15.31
N THR A 35 3.38 -7.58 -16.36
CA THR A 35 4.13 -7.50 -17.63
C THR A 35 3.10 -7.35 -18.75
N ILE A 36 3.29 -6.34 -19.60
CA ILE A 36 2.38 -6.05 -20.72
C ILE A 36 3.21 -5.80 -22.00
N ARG A 37 2.57 -5.89 -23.17
CA ARG A 37 3.23 -5.56 -24.44
C ARG A 37 3.16 -4.06 -24.72
N PRO A 38 4.09 -3.50 -25.51
CA PRO A 38 4.01 -2.10 -25.91
C PRO A 38 2.68 -1.78 -26.59
N GLY A 39 2.14 -0.59 -26.34
CA GLY A 39 0.83 -0.15 -26.80
C GLY A 39 -0.36 -0.70 -26.03
N GLN A 40 -0.19 -1.73 -25.18
CA GLN A 40 -1.29 -2.25 -24.37
C GLN A 40 -1.65 -1.31 -23.20
N PRO A 41 -2.90 -1.34 -22.73
CA PRO A 41 -3.28 -0.65 -21.52
C PRO A 41 -2.68 -1.34 -20.28
N LEU A 42 -2.33 -0.53 -19.27
CA LEU A 42 -1.99 -1.00 -17.92
C LEU A 42 -3.24 -0.92 -17.04
N THR A 43 -3.47 -1.93 -16.20
CA THR A 43 -4.48 -1.88 -15.15
C THR A 43 -3.90 -2.46 -13.87
N ILE A 44 -3.72 -1.62 -12.84
CA ILE A 44 -3.27 -2.04 -11.52
C ILE A 44 -4.41 -1.81 -10.53
N ARG A 45 -4.81 -2.87 -9.83
CA ARG A 45 -5.83 -2.81 -8.78
C ARG A 45 -5.14 -2.82 -7.42
N CYS A 46 -5.54 -1.90 -6.55
CA CYS A 46 -5.14 -1.86 -5.16
C CYS A 46 -6.38 -2.03 -4.28
N GLN A 47 -6.52 -3.18 -3.64
CA GLN A 47 -7.58 -3.45 -2.69
C GLN A 47 -7.15 -2.97 -1.30
N VAL A 48 -8.00 -2.19 -0.65
CA VAL A 48 -7.71 -1.59 0.65
C VAL A 48 -8.62 -2.16 1.74
N SER A 49 -8.11 -2.27 2.97
CA SER A 49 -8.91 -2.76 4.11
C SER A 49 -9.83 -1.67 4.69
N TYR A 50 -9.52 -0.40 4.44
CA TYR A 50 -10.28 0.76 4.92
C TYR A 50 -11.43 1.15 3.98
N SER A 51 -12.32 2.02 4.45
CA SER A 51 -13.35 2.60 3.58
C SER A 51 -12.74 3.63 2.64
N VAL A 52 -12.88 3.44 1.33
CA VAL A 52 -12.36 4.36 0.30
C VAL A 52 -13.04 5.74 0.33
N SER A 53 -14.10 5.92 1.12
CA SER A 53 -14.72 7.23 1.38
C SER A 53 -14.02 8.00 2.52
N SER A 54 -13.30 7.31 3.40
CA SER A 54 -12.69 7.92 4.60
C SER A 54 -11.32 8.55 4.34
N TYR A 55 -10.57 8.07 3.34
CA TYR A 55 -9.21 8.52 3.08
C TYR A 55 -8.92 8.61 1.58
N TYR A 56 -8.11 9.59 1.19
CA TYR A 56 -7.54 9.63 -0.14
C TYR A 56 -6.53 8.49 -0.33
N THR A 57 -6.61 7.83 -1.49
CA THR A 57 -5.64 6.84 -1.94
C THR A 57 -4.84 7.41 -3.11
N PHE A 58 -3.53 7.37 -2.98
CA PHE A 58 -2.55 7.97 -3.88
C PHE A 58 -1.93 6.88 -4.76
N TRP A 59 -1.68 7.23 -6.02
CA TRP A 59 -0.84 6.46 -6.93
C TRP A 59 0.46 7.20 -7.17
N ILE A 60 1.56 6.47 -7.06
CA ILE A 60 2.92 6.98 -7.20
C ILE A 60 3.67 5.98 -8.08
N ARG A 61 4.55 6.47 -8.96
CA ARG A 61 5.47 5.62 -9.72
C ARG A 61 6.91 5.99 -9.44
N GLN A 62 7.80 5.01 -9.56
CA GLN A 62 9.24 5.21 -9.56
C GLN A 62 9.82 4.59 -10.82
N PRO A 63 10.09 5.39 -11.86
CA PRO A 63 10.85 4.91 -13.01
C PRO A 63 12.28 4.54 -12.59
N ASP A 64 12.89 3.59 -13.29
CA ASP A 64 14.24 3.13 -12.98
C ASP A 64 15.24 4.30 -12.98
N GLY A 65 15.99 4.43 -11.89
CA GLY A 65 16.98 5.50 -11.70
C GLY A 65 16.40 6.91 -11.50
N LYS A 66 15.08 7.07 -11.37
CA LYS A 66 14.41 8.36 -11.17
C LYS A 66 13.77 8.46 -9.77
N PRO A 67 13.54 9.70 -9.27
CA PRO A 67 12.79 9.89 -8.03
C PRO A 67 11.34 9.43 -8.15
N LEU A 68 10.67 9.27 -7.01
CA LEU A 68 9.23 9.02 -6.95
C LEU A 68 8.46 10.16 -7.63
N GLU A 69 7.52 9.81 -8.48
CA GLU A 69 6.62 10.72 -9.15
C GLU A 69 5.18 10.42 -8.75
N TRP A 70 4.52 11.40 -8.14
CA TRP A 70 3.09 11.33 -7.85
C TRP A 70 2.27 11.37 -9.15
N ILE A 71 1.37 10.39 -9.33
CA ILE A 71 0.47 10.31 -10.47
C ILE A 71 -0.85 11.02 -10.17
N GLY A 72 -1.44 10.72 -9.02
CA GLY A 72 -2.80 11.14 -8.72
C GLY A 72 -3.28 10.65 -7.37
N TYR A 73 -4.45 11.13 -6.95
CA TYR A 73 -5.19 10.61 -5.82
C TYR A 73 -6.66 10.43 -6.17
N ILE A 74 -7.34 9.56 -5.43
CA ILE A 74 -8.78 9.32 -5.56
C ILE A 74 -9.39 8.91 -4.21
N ARG A 75 -10.62 9.37 -4.01
CA ARG A 75 -11.57 9.04 -2.94
C ARG A 75 -12.97 8.99 -3.57
N THR A 76 -13.96 8.46 -2.87
CA THR A 76 -15.33 8.34 -3.39
C THR A 76 -15.89 9.63 -4.01
N ASP A 77 -15.60 10.79 -3.41
CA ASP A 77 -16.15 12.09 -3.81
C ASP A 77 -15.19 12.96 -4.65
N GLY A 78 -13.99 12.47 -4.99
CA GLY A 78 -13.05 13.29 -5.74
C GLY A 78 -11.77 12.58 -6.16
N LYS A 79 -11.24 13.00 -7.31
CA LYS A 79 -9.96 12.52 -7.85
C LYS A 79 -9.19 13.64 -8.54
N LYS A 80 -7.87 13.53 -8.52
CA LYS A 80 -6.97 14.39 -9.30
C LYS A 80 -5.85 13.55 -9.89
N VAL A 81 -5.52 13.81 -11.15
CA VAL A 81 -4.33 13.29 -11.83
C VAL A 81 -3.42 14.47 -12.10
N LYS A 82 -2.10 14.29 -11.96
CA LYS A 82 -1.09 15.29 -12.31
C LYS A 82 -1.24 15.67 -13.79
N ASP A 83 -1.31 16.96 -14.10
CA ASP A 83 -1.66 17.45 -15.44
C ASP A 83 -0.74 16.88 -16.53
N SER A 84 0.58 16.83 -16.28
CA SER A 84 1.58 16.23 -17.19
C SER A 84 1.42 14.73 -17.45
N LEU A 85 0.60 14.05 -16.64
CA LEU A 85 0.33 12.61 -16.72
C LEU A 85 -1.13 12.31 -17.08
N SER A 86 -1.98 13.32 -17.20
CA SER A 86 -3.43 13.19 -17.42
C SER A 86 -3.80 12.53 -18.76
N SER A 87 -2.97 12.69 -19.79
CA SER A 87 -3.14 12.02 -21.08
C SER A 87 -2.80 10.53 -21.04
N LYS A 88 -2.05 10.10 -20.01
CA LYS A 88 -1.49 8.75 -19.90
C LYS A 88 -2.22 7.90 -18.88
N PHE A 89 -2.60 8.49 -17.74
CA PHE A 89 -3.17 7.77 -16.61
C PHE A 89 -4.55 8.26 -16.22
N SER A 90 -5.40 7.33 -15.80
CA SER A 90 -6.71 7.59 -15.21
C SER A 90 -6.90 6.78 -13.93
N LEU A 91 -7.74 7.29 -13.04
CA LEU A 91 -8.06 6.68 -11.75
C LEU A 91 -9.54 6.31 -11.69
N ALA A 92 -9.80 5.14 -11.10
CA ALA A 92 -11.15 4.64 -10.81
C ALA A 92 -11.22 4.08 -9.39
N VAL A 93 -12.40 4.14 -8.78
CA VAL A 93 -12.69 3.59 -7.46
C VAL A 93 -13.94 2.73 -7.55
N ASP A 94 -13.89 1.57 -6.90
CA ASP A 94 -15.02 0.71 -6.63
C ASP A 94 -15.18 0.60 -5.12
N GLU A 95 -16.23 1.23 -4.61
CA GLU A 95 -16.50 1.30 -3.17
C GLU A 95 -16.96 -0.04 -2.60
N ALA A 96 -17.72 -0.82 -3.37
CA ALA A 96 -18.24 -2.11 -2.91
C ALA A 96 -17.11 -3.11 -2.67
N SER A 97 -16.11 -3.15 -3.56
CA SER A 97 -14.95 -4.02 -3.42
C SER A 97 -13.76 -3.38 -2.67
N LYS A 98 -13.88 -2.10 -2.27
CA LYS A 98 -12.80 -1.28 -1.70
C LYS A 98 -11.54 -1.32 -2.58
N THR A 99 -11.73 -1.17 -3.89
CA THR A 99 -10.65 -1.26 -4.86
C THR A 99 -10.41 0.10 -5.51
N VAL A 100 -9.16 0.54 -5.46
CA VAL A 100 -8.68 1.72 -6.18
C VAL A 100 -7.84 1.25 -7.36
N THR A 101 -8.17 1.71 -8.56
CA THR A 101 -7.56 1.25 -9.80
C THR A 101 -6.80 2.37 -10.49
N LEU A 102 -5.55 2.09 -10.88
CA LEU A 102 -4.77 2.89 -11.82
C LEU A 102 -4.87 2.26 -13.21
N GLN A 103 -5.27 3.06 -14.18
CA GLN A 103 -5.29 2.69 -15.60
C GLN A 103 -4.24 3.52 -16.33
N GLY A 104 -3.44 2.88 -17.17
CA GLY A 104 -2.49 3.53 -18.08
C GLY A 104 -2.84 3.21 -19.53
N GLN A 105 -2.70 4.17 -20.43
CA GLN A 105 -3.03 4.02 -21.85
C GLN A 105 -1.77 4.04 -22.72
N ASN A 106 -1.79 3.27 -23.82
CA ASN A 106 -0.71 3.21 -24.81
C ASN A 106 0.68 3.07 -24.16
N MET A 107 0.86 2.06 -23.30
CA MET A 107 2.06 1.92 -22.48
C MET A 107 3.30 1.62 -23.32
N GLN A 108 4.38 2.33 -23.07
CA GLN A 108 5.64 2.17 -23.81
C GLN A 108 6.75 1.66 -22.89
N PRO A 109 7.87 1.13 -23.43
CA PRO A 109 9.01 0.71 -22.62
C PRO A 109 9.51 1.77 -21.63
N GLY A 110 9.48 3.04 -22.02
CA GLY A 110 9.87 4.17 -21.17
C GLY A 110 8.93 4.46 -20.00
N ASP A 111 7.74 3.86 -19.96
CA ASP A 111 6.80 3.98 -18.85
C ASP A 111 7.03 2.91 -17.77
N SER A 112 8.00 2.00 -17.96
CA SER A 112 8.34 0.98 -16.97
C SER A 112 8.78 1.63 -15.65
N ALA A 113 8.11 1.25 -14.57
CA ALA A 113 8.33 1.79 -13.24
C ALA A 113 7.81 0.81 -12.17
N VAL A 114 8.23 1.03 -10.93
CA VAL A 114 7.53 0.44 -9.77
C VAL A 114 6.36 1.35 -9.43
N TYR A 115 5.16 0.77 -9.31
CA TYR A 115 3.95 1.50 -8.97
C TYR A 115 3.53 1.21 -7.53
N TYR A 116 3.13 2.25 -6.82
CA TYR A 116 2.74 2.18 -5.42
C TYR A 116 1.34 2.77 -5.25
N CYS A 117 0.45 2.03 -4.60
CA CYS A 117 -0.71 2.62 -3.96
C CYS A 117 -0.40 2.95 -2.49
N ALA A 118 -0.82 4.11 -2.03
CA ALA A 118 -0.56 4.58 -0.67
C ALA A 118 -1.75 5.36 -0.11
N ARG A 119 -2.04 5.22 1.18
CA ARG A 119 -3.05 6.05 1.86
C ARG A 119 -2.48 7.45 2.14
N GLU A 120 -3.32 8.49 2.23
CA GLU A 120 -2.93 9.88 2.56
C GLU A 120 -1.94 10.01 3.72
N THR A 121 -2.22 9.35 4.84
CA THR A 121 -1.35 9.37 6.02
C THR A 121 -0.04 8.58 5.84
N GLN A 122 0.14 7.87 4.74
CA GLN A 122 1.40 7.21 4.41
C GLN A 122 2.25 8.09 3.50
N LEU A 123 1.62 8.98 2.71
CA LEU A 123 2.32 9.87 1.81
C LEU A 123 3.26 10.81 2.55
N TYR A 124 2.85 11.42 3.67
CA TYR A 124 3.76 12.29 4.44
C TYR A 124 5.02 11.54 4.93
N LYS A 125 4.88 10.24 5.28
CA LYS A 125 6.02 9.38 5.66
C LYS A 125 6.89 9.02 4.46
N LEU A 126 6.28 8.78 3.29
CA LEU A 126 7.01 8.50 2.06
C LEU A 126 7.80 9.73 1.62
N LEU A 127 7.18 10.91 1.62
CA LEU A 127 7.82 12.18 1.25
C LEU A 127 9.00 12.52 2.18
N SER A 128 8.83 12.34 3.49
CA SER A 128 9.92 12.53 4.46
C SER A 128 11.05 11.51 4.33
N ARG A 129 10.76 10.30 3.83
CA ARG A 129 11.78 9.27 3.54
C ARG A 129 12.47 9.44 2.19
N MET A 130 12.03 10.33 1.30
CA MET A 130 12.66 10.54 -0.02
C MET A 130 14.12 11.01 0.04
N ASN A 131 14.67 11.30 1.22
CA ASN A 131 16.10 11.53 1.42
C ASN A 131 16.93 10.25 1.67
N LYS A 132 16.31 9.05 1.74
CA LYS A 132 16.99 7.74 1.85
C LYS A 132 16.22 6.65 1.08
N ASN A 133 16.96 5.69 0.53
CA ASN A 133 16.44 4.62 -0.36
C ASN A 133 15.14 3.97 0.14
N PRO A 134 14.07 3.88 -0.68
CA PRO A 134 12.78 3.38 -0.26
C PRO A 134 12.80 1.85 -0.06
N THR A 135 12.31 1.42 1.09
CA THR A 135 12.02 0.02 1.42
C THR A 135 10.51 -0.25 1.29
N PRO A 136 10.09 -1.46 0.85
CA PRO A 136 8.68 -1.84 0.79
C PRO A 136 8.09 -1.85 2.20
N VAL A 137 6.99 -1.13 2.38
CA VAL A 137 6.33 -1.02 3.68
C VAL A 137 5.35 -2.19 3.83
N ARG A 138 5.53 -3.02 4.87
CA ARG A 138 4.66 -4.17 5.13
C ARG A 138 3.66 -3.97 6.28
N CYS A 139 3.79 -2.91 7.07
CA CYS A 139 2.81 -2.39 8.04
C CYS A 139 3.34 -1.03 8.55
N PHE A 140 2.47 -0.04 8.81
CA PHE A 140 2.86 1.17 9.54
C PHE A 140 2.37 1.08 10.98
N TYR A 141 3.29 0.99 11.95
CA TYR A 141 2.98 1.25 13.35
C TYR A 141 2.60 2.72 13.53
N LEU A 142 1.53 2.99 14.28
CA LEU A 142 1.14 4.36 14.64
C LEU A 142 2.07 4.99 15.68
N ASN A 143 3.04 4.26 16.24
CA ASN A 143 4.20 4.78 16.96
C ASN A 143 5.29 3.69 17.07
N PRO A 144 6.41 3.77 16.33
CA PRO A 144 7.60 3.00 16.64
C PRO A 144 8.73 3.91 17.20
N PRO A 145 9.46 3.48 18.24
CA PRO A 145 10.76 4.04 18.54
C PRO A 145 11.72 3.76 17.37
N GLU A 146 12.71 4.62 17.21
CA GLU A 146 13.65 4.67 16.10
C GLU A 146 14.13 3.29 15.61
N GLY A 147 14.12 3.14 14.28
CA GLY A 147 14.92 2.12 13.61
C GLY A 147 14.12 0.96 13.03
N GLU A 148 14.36 0.77 11.73
CA GLU A 148 14.25 -0.49 10.99
C GLU A 148 12.92 -0.80 10.25
N LEU A 149 13.05 -1.00 8.94
CA LEU A 149 11.98 -1.39 8.02
C LEU A 149 12.45 -2.60 7.19
N SER A 150 11.71 -3.71 7.26
CA SER A 150 12.04 -4.97 6.59
C SER A 150 11.42 -5.08 5.19
N THR A 151 12.24 -5.45 4.22
CA THR A 151 12.09 -5.37 2.76
C THR A 151 11.32 -6.51 2.09
N LYS A 152 10.15 -6.91 2.59
CA LYS A 152 9.52 -8.17 2.12
C LYS A 152 8.41 -8.10 1.06
N ASN A 153 8.26 -7.05 0.25
CA ASN A 153 7.30 -7.04 -0.90
C ASN A 153 7.72 -6.18 -2.12
N ILE A 154 9.01 -5.89 -2.35
CA ILE A 154 9.48 -5.37 -3.66
C ILE A 154 9.96 -6.59 -4.44
N ILE A 155 9.15 -7.04 -5.41
CA ILE A 155 9.67 -7.88 -6.49
C ILE A 155 9.98 -6.94 -7.65
N GLN A 156 11.27 -6.70 -7.83
CA GLN A 156 11.84 -6.15 -9.04
C GLN A 156 11.69 -7.20 -10.14
N LYS A 157 10.99 -6.88 -11.25
CA LYS A 157 11.43 -7.15 -12.63
C LYS A 157 10.40 -6.72 -13.68
N ARG A 158 10.80 -5.70 -14.43
CA ARG A 158 10.52 -5.42 -15.86
C ARG A 158 9.08 -5.65 -16.36
N LEU A 159 8.41 -4.53 -16.69
CA LEU A 159 7.18 -4.54 -17.50
C LEU A 159 7.39 -5.08 -18.93
N PHE A 160 8.64 -5.24 -19.38
CA PHE A 160 9.00 -5.72 -20.71
C PHE A 160 10.16 -6.72 -20.62
N ASN A 161 9.97 -7.93 -21.19
CA ASN A 161 11.10 -8.82 -21.48
C ASN A 161 11.93 -8.22 -22.61
N SER A 162 13.26 -8.22 -22.42
CA SER A 162 14.21 -8.09 -23.53
C SER A 162 14.11 -9.32 -24.44
#